data_AF-A0A921I2M1-F1
#
_entry.id   AF-A0A921I2M1-F1
#
_cell.length_a   1.000
_cell.length_b   1.000
_cell.length_c   1.000
_cell.angle_alpha   90.00
_cell.angle_beta   90.00
_cell.angle_gamma   90.00
#
_symmetry.space_group_name_H-M   'P 1'
#
loop_
_entity.id
_entity.type
_entity.pdbx_description
1 polymer ?
#
loop_
_entity_poly.entity_id
_entity_poly.type
_entity_poly.pdbx_seq_one_letter_code
_entity_poly.pdbx_strand_id
1 'polypeptide(L)'
;MEEGSLFQRMKQMFQEDEGLKEKPELDQEATELIRNIFRYMDKDARDIMTHRRDIVAIDGEETLEDALKFMLEENHSRFPIYHEDIDEIIGTMHLREAMVCYMNEELRDKPVSELKEYIRPVTFIPESKSIDTLFKEMQAKKKHLVIVLDEYGQTSGLVAMEDILEEIMGNILDEYDEEEETIIRQADGSVTASGFADLEDLEDMLGISLDTEEYETLNGFLTGQLDRIPGEDEHCVVEFEGYRFTVLKVDNNAIQSVRIEKTDGE
;
A
#
# COMPACT_ATOMS: atom_id res chain seq x y z
N MET A 1 36.72 -7.25 1.51
CA MET A 1 35.99 -8.16 0.61
C MET A 1 34.59 -8.19 1.17
N GLU A 2 33.72 -7.31 0.66
CA GLU A 2 32.34 -7.24 1.13
C GLU A 2 31.61 -8.47 0.61
N GLU A 3 31.16 -9.33 1.52
CA GLU A 3 30.14 -10.30 1.20
C GLU A 3 28.89 -9.52 0.80
N GLY A 4 28.56 -9.52 -0.50
CA GLY A 4 27.32 -8.94 -1.00
C GLY A 4 26.14 -9.46 -0.17
N SER A 5 25.15 -8.60 0.07
CA SER A 5 24.02 -8.92 0.96
C SER A 5 23.34 -10.22 0.51
N LEU A 6 22.71 -10.94 1.45
CA LEU A 6 21.94 -12.16 1.15
C LEU A 6 21.02 -11.94 -0.07
N PHE A 7 20.48 -10.73 -0.19
CA PHE A 7 19.60 -10.28 -1.27
C PHE A 7 20.32 -10.05 -2.61
N GLN A 8 21.56 -9.55 -2.62
CA GLN A 8 22.36 -9.50 -3.87
C GLN A 8 22.71 -10.91 -4.35
N ARG A 9 22.97 -11.83 -3.43
CA ARG A 9 23.20 -13.24 -3.75
C ARG A 9 21.93 -13.91 -4.27
N MET A 10 20.77 -13.61 -3.68
CA MET A 10 19.47 -14.04 -4.21
C MET A 10 19.22 -13.43 -5.59
N LYS A 11 19.39 -12.12 -5.78
CA LYS A 11 19.26 -11.43 -7.08
C LYS A 11 20.08 -12.10 -8.17
N GLN A 12 21.35 -12.41 -7.88
CA GLN A 12 22.22 -13.08 -8.85
C GLN A 12 21.80 -14.54 -9.11
N MET A 13 21.37 -15.26 -8.08
CA MET A 13 20.90 -16.64 -8.19
C MET A 13 19.58 -16.75 -8.98
N PHE A 14 18.72 -15.73 -8.93
CA PHE A 14 17.44 -15.68 -9.66
C PHE A 14 17.55 -15.02 -11.04
N GLN A 15 18.49 -14.09 -11.26
CA GLN A 15 18.74 -13.48 -12.58
C GLN A 15 19.53 -14.39 -13.53
N GLU A 16 20.35 -15.31 -13.01
CA GLU A 16 21.07 -16.31 -13.82
C GLU A 16 20.17 -17.52 -14.18
N ASP A 17 19.00 -17.65 -13.55
CA ASP A 17 18.02 -18.71 -13.81
C ASP A 17 16.89 -18.18 -14.72
N GLU A 18 17.10 -18.23 -16.05
CA GLU A 18 16.01 -18.17 -17.05
C GLU A 18 14.96 -19.31 -16.84
N GLY A 19 15.16 -20.18 -15.85
CA GLY A 19 14.38 -21.36 -15.52
C GLY A 19 13.28 -21.20 -14.47
N LEU A 20 12.77 -19.99 -14.20
CA LEU A 20 11.57 -19.83 -13.35
C LEU A 20 10.33 -20.54 -13.92
N LYS A 21 10.31 -20.84 -15.23
CA LYS A 21 9.24 -21.65 -15.86
C LYS A 21 9.36 -23.17 -15.58
N GLU A 22 10.47 -23.66 -15.02
CA GLU A 22 10.74 -25.10 -14.89
C GLU A 22 11.28 -25.53 -13.51
N LYS A 23 10.88 -24.86 -12.41
CA LYS A 23 11.09 -25.38 -11.04
C LYS A 23 9.75 -25.72 -10.40
N PRO A 24 9.21 -26.94 -10.58
CA PRO A 24 7.89 -27.36 -10.11
C PRO A 24 7.79 -27.56 -8.58
N GLU A 25 8.85 -27.22 -7.84
CA GLU A 25 8.99 -27.47 -6.40
C GLU A 25 8.96 -26.18 -5.57
N LEU A 26 8.87 -25.00 -6.21
CA LEU A 26 8.63 -23.74 -5.53
C LEU A 26 7.14 -23.46 -5.54
N ASP A 27 6.61 -23.18 -4.35
CA ASP A 27 5.22 -22.78 -4.15
C ASP A 27 4.92 -21.51 -4.97
N GLN A 28 3.70 -21.39 -5.47
CA GLN A 28 3.29 -20.23 -6.28
C GLN A 28 3.38 -18.94 -5.44
N GLU A 29 2.93 -19.01 -4.19
CA GLU A 29 3.04 -17.94 -3.18
C GLU A 29 4.51 -17.54 -2.93
N ALA A 30 5.41 -18.52 -2.82
CA ALA A 30 6.83 -18.24 -2.60
C ALA A 30 7.47 -17.57 -3.81
N THR A 31 7.02 -17.92 -5.02
CA THR A 31 7.51 -17.32 -6.27
C THR A 31 7.04 -15.88 -6.41
N GLU A 32 5.79 -15.59 -6.02
CA GLU A 32 5.20 -14.26 -6.00
C GLU A 32 5.91 -13.34 -5.00
N LEU A 33 6.09 -13.80 -3.76
CA LEU A 33 6.87 -13.10 -2.73
C LEU A 33 8.27 -12.71 -3.24
N ILE A 34 8.95 -13.62 -3.95
CA ILE A 34 10.27 -13.35 -4.53
C ILE A 34 10.20 -12.27 -5.61
N ARG A 35 9.18 -12.29 -6.47
CA ARG A 35 8.98 -11.23 -7.49
C ARG A 35 8.70 -9.88 -6.84
N ASN A 36 7.84 -9.83 -5.82
CA ASN A 36 7.50 -8.61 -5.10
C ASN A 36 8.75 -8.01 -4.45
N ILE A 37 9.61 -8.83 -3.83
CA ILE A 37 10.91 -8.38 -3.31
C ILE A 37 11.78 -7.73 -4.40
N PHE A 38 11.76 -8.24 -5.63
CA PHE A 38 12.51 -7.64 -6.73
C PHE A 38 11.92 -6.31 -7.19
N ARG A 39 10.61 -6.20 -7.38
CA ARG A 39 9.92 -4.93 -7.73
C ARG A 39 10.14 -3.87 -6.64
N TYR A 40 10.01 -4.28 -5.39
CA TYR A 40 10.23 -3.46 -4.20
C TYR A 40 11.60 -2.80 -4.14
N MET A 41 12.67 -3.46 -4.64
CA MET A 41 14.02 -2.91 -4.59
C MET A 41 14.24 -1.70 -5.50
N ASP A 42 13.38 -1.51 -6.49
CA ASP A 42 13.47 -0.39 -7.43
C ASP A 42 12.51 0.77 -7.07
N LYS A 43 11.76 0.66 -5.95
CA LYS A 43 10.88 1.71 -5.42
C LYS A 43 11.61 2.68 -4.47
N ASP A 44 11.10 3.91 -4.42
CA ASP A 44 11.46 5.00 -3.50
C ASP A 44 10.32 5.29 -2.50
N ALA A 45 10.63 6.07 -1.44
CA ALA A 45 9.68 6.46 -0.39
C ALA A 45 8.39 7.06 -0.94
N ARG A 46 8.48 7.86 -2.01
CA ARG A 46 7.31 8.47 -2.65
C ARG A 46 6.32 7.46 -3.26
N ASP A 47 6.78 6.27 -3.61
CA ASP A 47 5.98 5.29 -4.35
C ASP A 47 5.08 4.46 -3.42
N ILE A 48 5.34 4.48 -2.11
CA ILE A 48 4.61 3.66 -1.10
C ILE A 48 4.12 4.47 0.11
N MET A 49 4.41 5.78 0.17
CA MET A 49 4.06 6.59 1.33
C MET A 49 2.55 6.80 1.43
N THR A 50 2.04 6.85 2.66
CA THR A 50 0.76 7.52 2.91
C THR A 50 0.95 9.00 2.60
N HIS A 51 0.24 9.49 1.58
CA HIS A 51 0.35 10.89 1.14
C HIS A 51 -0.16 11.85 2.21
N ARG A 52 0.37 13.09 2.21
CA ARG A 52 0.04 14.18 3.15
C ARG A 52 -1.46 14.31 3.45
N ARG A 53 -2.30 14.16 2.43
CA ARG A 53 -3.76 14.33 2.54
C ARG A 53 -4.42 13.26 3.40
N ASP A 54 -3.81 12.10 3.48
CA ASP A 54 -4.33 10.91 4.14
C ASP A 54 -3.60 10.64 5.47
N ILE A 55 -2.70 11.55 5.88
CA ILE A 55 -2.03 11.46 7.18
C ILE A 55 -3.04 11.75 8.29
N VAL A 56 -3.27 10.73 9.11
CA VAL A 56 -3.99 10.84 10.39
C VAL A 56 -2.99 11.27 11.47
N ALA A 57 -3.11 12.51 11.96
CA ALA A 57 -2.22 13.11 12.95
C ALA A 57 -2.98 13.86 14.06
N ILE A 58 -2.31 14.07 15.19
CA ILE A 58 -2.86 14.75 16.37
C ILE A 58 -2.30 16.16 16.47
N ASP A 59 -3.17 17.13 16.71
CA ASP A 59 -2.76 18.49 17.07
C ASP A 59 -2.15 18.46 18.48
N GLY A 60 -0.90 18.92 18.61
CA GLY A 60 -0.20 18.97 19.88
C GLY A 60 -0.89 19.85 20.93
N GLU A 61 -1.74 20.79 20.53
CA GLU A 61 -2.48 21.66 21.45
C GLU A 61 -3.82 21.05 21.94
N GLU A 62 -4.26 19.93 21.35
CA GLU A 62 -5.43 19.19 21.83
C GLU A 62 -5.16 18.53 23.19
N THR A 63 -6.22 18.38 23.98
CA THR A 63 -6.14 17.67 25.24
C THR A 63 -5.88 16.18 24.99
N LEU A 64 -5.16 15.52 25.91
CA LEU A 64 -4.95 14.08 25.85
C LEU A 64 -6.28 13.31 25.79
N GLU A 65 -7.33 13.77 26.47
CA GLU A 65 -8.63 13.12 26.42
C GLU A 65 -9.25 13.12 25.03
N ASP A 66 -9.23 14.27 24.34
CA ASP A 66 -9.81 14.38 23.00
C ASP A 66 -8.95 13.65 21.97
N ALA A 67 -7.62 13.81 22.04
CA ALA A 67 -6.68 13.08 21.20
C ALA A 67 -6.85 11.56 21.36
N LEU A 68 -7.00 11.05 22.58
CA LEU A 68 -7.17 9.60 22.81
C LEU A 68 -8.50 9.08 22.24
N LYS A 69 -9.59 9.84 22.34
CA LYS A 69 -10.87 9.46 21.72
C LYS A 69 -10.72 9.33 20.22
N PHE A 70 -10.11 10.34 19.59
CA PHE A 70 -9.82 10.31 18.16
C PHE A 70 -8.94 9.11 17.79
N MET A 71 -7.84 8.86 18.52
CA MET A 71 -6.96 7.71 18.25
C MET A 71 -7.66 6.35 18.36
N LEU A 72 -8.74 6.22 19.15
CA LEU A 72 -9.50 4.98 19.31
C LEU A 72 -10.54 4.76 18.21
N GLU A 73 -10.89 5.80 17.45
CA GLU A 73 -11.76 5.72 16.28
C GLU A 73 -11.00 5.30 15.01
N GLU A 74 -9.68 5.45 15.04
CA GLU A 74 -8.76 5.19 13.93
C GLU A 74 -8.09 3.81 14.02
N ASN A 75 -7.74 3.22 12.87
CA ASN A 75 -7.11 1.89 12.80
C ASN A 75 -5.57 1.93 12.94
N HIS A 76 -5.02 3.00 13.50
CA HIS A 76 -3.57 3.21 13.58
C HIS A 76 -3.03 3.01 15.00
N SER A 77 -1.83 2.43 15.09
CA SER A 77 -1.15 2.24 16.38
C SER A 77 -0.30 3.44 16.80
N ARG A 78 0.12 4.28 15.85
CA ARG A 78 1.07 5.38 16.03
C ARG A 78 0.60 6.58 15.24
N PHE A 79 0.66 7.75 15.87
CA PHE A 79 0.15 8.98 15.31
C PHE A 79 1.24 10.04 15.34
N PRO A 80 1.53 10.73 14.22
CA PRO A 80 2.31 11.96 14.23
C PRO A 80 1.64 13.01 15.11
N ILE A 81 2.44 13.75 15.87
CA ILE A 81 1.99 14.90 16.64
C ILE A 81 2.57 16.13 15.95
N TYR A 82 1.72 17.08 15.58
CA TYR A 82 2.13 18.31 14.90
C TYR A 82 1.89 19.54 15.78
N HIS A 83 2.51 20.66 15.41
CA HIS A 83 2.25 21.97 16.01
C HIS A 83 1.90 22.96 14.90
N GLU A 84 0.78 23.68 15.03
CA GLU A 84 0.24 24.62 14.02
C GLU A 84 -0.17 23.98 12.67
N ASP A 85 0.71 23.23 12.02
CA ASP A 85 0.48 22.53 10.74
C ASP A 85 1.28 21.20 10.66
N ILE A 86 0.86 20.31 9.77
CA ILE A 86 1.49 19.02 9.50
C ILE A 86 2.95 19.12 9.00
N ASP A 87 3.38 20.31 8.53
CA ASP A 87 4.79 20.61 8.24
C ASP A 87 5.68 20.66 9.48
N GLU A 88 5.10 20.83 10.67
CA GLU A 88 5.83 20.88 11.95
C GLU A 88 5.50 19.65 12.83
N ILE A 89 5.92 18.46 12.38
CA ILE A 89 5.83 17.25 13.19
C ILE A 89 6.86 17.29 14.33
N ILE A 90 6.38 17.33 15.57
CA ILE A 90 7.24 17.34 16.78
C ILE A 90 7.64 15.93 17.24
N GLY A 91 6.93 14.90 16.79
CA GLY A 91 7.24 13.50 17.08
C GLY A 91 6.06 12.57 16.78
N THR A 92 6.08 11.39 17.39
CA THR A 92 5.00 10.40 17.28
C THR A 92 4.58 9.88 18.65
N MET A 93 3.30 9.57 18.83
CA MET A 93 2.78 8.94 20.04
C MET A 93 2.17 7.59 19.69
N HIS A 94 2.45 6.58 20.51
CA HIS A 94 1.79 5.28 20.38
C HIS A 94 0.48 5.29 21.18
N LEU A 95 -0.59 4.68 20.63
CA LEU A 95 -1.87 4.49 21.34
C LEU A 95 -1.70 3.91 22.76
N ARG A 96 -0.81 2.93 22.94
CA ARG A 96 -0.50 2.37 24.27
C ARG A 96 0.08 3.41 25.22
N GLU A 97 0.95 4.30 24.74
CA GLU A 97 1.54 5.37 25.56
C GLU A 97 0.48 6.40 25.94
N ALA A 98 -0.40 6.78 25.00
CA ALA A 98 -1.55 7.64 25.27
C ALA A 98 -2.47 7.05 26.35
N MET A 99 -2.79 5.74 26.25
CA MET A 99 -3.57 5.02 27.26
C MET A 99 -2.88 5.01 28.64
N VAL A 100 -1.56 4.80 28.70
CA VAL A 100 -0.80 4.89 29.96
C VAL A 100 -0.87 6.30 30.55
N CYS A 101 -0.77 7.35 29.72
CA CYS A 101 -0.92 8.74 30.16
C CYS A 101 -2.30 8.99 30.75
N TYR A 102 -3.34 8.50 30.07
CA TYR A 102 -4.73 8.75 30.42
C TYR A 102 -5.15 8.14 31.78
N MET A 103 -4.44 7.10 32.22
CA MET A 103 -4.63 6.53 33.55
C MET A 103 -4.19 7.48 34.68
N ASN A 104 -3.39 8.50 34.38
CA ASN A 104 -3.08 9.58 35.29
C ASN A 104 -4.06 10.75 35.08
N GLU A 105 -4.97 10.94 36.03
CA GLU A 105 -6.04 11.96 35.94
C GLU A 105 -5.49 13.38 35.76
N GLU A 106 -4.30 13.69 36.29
CA GLU A 106 -3.69 15.01 36.16
C GLU A 106 -3.18 15.33 34.75
N LEU A 107 -3.10 14.33 33.86
CA LEU A 107 -2.59 14.50 32.49
C LEU A 107 -3.70 14.59 31.43
N ARG A 108 -4.96 14.26 31.77
CA ARG A 108 -6.06 14.17 30.79
C ARG A 108 -6.37 15.48 30.10
N ASP A 109 -6.37 16.57 30.86
CA ASP A 109 -6.67 17.91 30.37
C ASP A 109 -5.44 18.64 29.80
N LYS A 110 -4.27 18.00 29.78
CA LYS A 110 -3.04 18.63 29.28
C LYS A 110 -2.95 18.53 27.76
N PRO A 111 -2.38 19.55 27.10
CA PRO A 111 -2.00 19.46 25.70
C PRO A 111 -1.06 18.27 25.45
N VAL A 112 -1.27 17.54 24.35
CA VAL A 112 -0.41 16.40 23.98
C VAL A 112 1.06 16.82 23.84
N SER A 113 1.33 18.03 23.33
CA SER A 113 2.67 18.62 23.17
C SER A 113 3.45 18.74 24.49
N GLU A 114 2.76 18.80 25.63
CA GLU A 114 3.39 18.82 26.96
C GLU A 114 3.84 17.43 27.44
N LEU A 115 3.33 16.35 26.84
CA LEU A 115 3.58 14.96 27.23
C LEU A 115 4.90 14.41 26.66
N LYS A 116 5.98 15.19 26.77
CA LYS A 116 7.28 14.95 26.10
C LYS A 116 7.91 13.58 26.40
N GLU A 117 7.62 12.98 27.55
CA GLU A 117 8.14 11.65 27.91
C GLU A 117 7.50 10.51 27.10
N TYR A 118 6.34 10.78 26.51
CA TYR A 118 5.52 9.85 25.74
C TYR A 118 5.50 10.16 24.24
N ILE A 119 6.05 11.31 23.83
CA ILE A 119 6.31 11.63 22.44
C ILE A 119 7.69 11.09 22.04
N ARG A 120 7.71 10.21 21.04
CA ARG A 120 8.93 9.63 20.49
C ARG A 120 9.47 10.49 19.34
N PRO A 121 10.79 10.64 19.23
CA PRO A 121 11.38 11.39 18.13
C PRO A 121 11.18 10.66 16.81
N VAL A 122 10.69 11.39 15.82
CA VAL A 122 10.48 10.90 14.45
C VAL A 122 11.70 11.16 13.57
N THR A 123 11.88 10.34 12.55
CA THR A 123 12.94 10.50 11.55
C THR A 123 12.34 11.10 10.29
N PHE A 124 13.02 12.07 9.71
CA PHE A 124 12.65 12.66 8.42
C PHE A 124 13.54 12.10 7.31
N ILE A 125 12.94 11.82 6.15
CA ILE A 125 13.62 11.29 4.96
C ILE A 125 13.16 12.04 3.71
N PRO A 126 13.97 12.12 2.64
CA PRO A 126 13.50 12.64 1.35
C PRO A 126 12.62 11.62 0.62
N GLU A 127 11.75 12.11 -0.28
CA GLU A 127 10.95 11.30 -1.20
C GLU A 127 11.75 10.28 -2.03
N SER A 128 12.97 10.65 -2.44
CA SER A 128 13.86 9.83 -3.28
C SER A 128 14.67 8.79 -2.49
N LYS A 129 14.28 8.49 -1.24
CA LYS A 129 14.98 7.52 -0.41
C LYS A 129 14.56 6.11 -0.86
N SER A 130 15.52 5.31 -1.34
CA SER A 130 15.20 3.93 -1.74
C SER A 130 14.66 3.12 -0.56
N ILE A 131 13.64 2.32 -0.86
CA ILE A 131 12.90 1.55 0.12
C ILE A 131 13.76 0.43 0.74
N ASP A 132 14.69 -0.16 -0.03
CA ASP A 132 15.63 -1.16 0.48
C ASP A 132 16.57 -0.58 1.57
N THR A 133 16.99 0.67 1.40
CA THR A 133 17.85 1.38 2.36
C THR A 133 17.02 1.80 3.55
N LEU A 134 15.83 2.35 3.31
CA LEU A 134 14.89 2.76 4.34
C LEU A 134 14.55 1.60 5.29
N PHE A 135 14.19 0.44 4.75
CA PHE A 135 13.85 -0.74 5.54
C PHE A 135 14.99 -1.22 6.43
N LYS A 136 16.21 -1.31 5.90
CA LYS A 136 17.41 -1.67 6.68
C LYS A 136 17.65 -0.68 7.82
N GLU A 137 17.50 0.62 7.56
CA GLU A 137 17.66 1.65 8.59
C GLU A 137 16.57 1.58 9.65
N MET A 138 15.31 1.39 9.24
CA MET A 138 14.17 1.26 10.13
C MET A 138 14.31 0.02 11.03
N GLN A 139 14.70 -1.13 10.48
CA GLN A 139 14.99 -2.33 11.26
C GLN A 139 16.14 -2.11 12.25
N ALA A 140 17.28 -1.58 11.78
CA ALA A 140 18.47 -1.41 12.61
C ALA A 140 18.22 -0.44 13.78
N LYS A 141 17.48 0.65 13.52
CA LYS A 141 17.15 1.69 14.51
C LYS A 141 15.84 1.42 15.25
N LYS A 142 15.14 0.31 14.96
CA LYS A 142 13.80 -0.04 15.48
C LYS A 142 12.80 1.10 15.32
N LYS A 143 12.80 1.74 14.14
CA LYS A 143 11.86 2.78 13.76
C LYS A 143 10.70 2.13 13.04
N HIS A 144 9.48 2.49 13.41
CA HIS A 144 8.25 1.96 12.81
C HIS A 144 7.51 3.00 11.98
N LEU A 145 7.89 4.28 12.06
CA LEU A 145 7.29 5.38 11.32
C LEU A 145 8.37 6.39 10.98
N VAL A 146 8.34 6.92 9.77
CA VAL A 146 9.17 8.03 9.30
C VAL A 146 8.30 9.04 8.57
N ILE A 147 8.70 10.32 8.60
CA ILE A 147 8.04 11.39 7.84
C ILE A 147 8.83 11.62 6.55
N VAL A 148 8.12 11.71 5.43
CA VAL A 148 8.69 11.98 4.12
C VAL A 148 8.57 13.47 3.84
N LEU A 149 9.68 14.10 3.45
CA LEU A 149 9.75 15.51 3.10
C LEU A 149 9.99 15.70 1.60
N ASP A 150 9.38 16.75 1.05
CA ASP A 150 9.68 17.25 -0.28
C ASP A 150 11.00 18.05 -0.31
N GLU A 151 11.29 18.59 -1.48
CA GLU A 151 12.49 19.40 -1.76
C GLU A 151 12.50 20.77 -1.06
N TYR A 152 11.33 21.23 -0.62
CA TYR A 152 11.14 22.49 0.11
C TYR A 152 11.13 22.28 1.63
N GLY A 153 11.19 21.03 2.09
CA GLY A 153 11.15 20.64 3.50
C GLY A 153 9.74 20.54 4.08
N GLN A 154 8.71 20.49 3.23
CA GLN A 154 7.32 20.27 3.63
C GLN A 154 7.04 18.77 3.75
N THR A 155 6.08 18.41 4.60
CA THR A 155 5.63 17.03 4.75
C THR A 155 4.88 16.57 3.49
N SER A 156 5.46 15.62 2.76
CA SER A 156 4.84 14.96 1.60
C SER A 156 3.99 13.77 1.98
N GLY A 157 4.36 13.11 3.08
CA GLY A 157 3.79 11.83 3.47
C GLY A 157 4.44 11.24 4.71
N LEU A 158 4.07 10.00 5.02
CA LEU A 158 4.76 9.16 6.00
C LEU A 158 4.91 7.74 5.45
N VAL A 159 5.88 7.00 5.99
CA VAL A 159 6.05 5.57 5.70
C VAL A 159 6.13 4.82 7.02
N ALA A 160 5.26 3.83 7.18
CA ALA A 160 5.31 2.85 8.24
C ALA A 160 6.15 1.64 7.85
N MET A 161 6.60 0.86 8.84
CA MET A 161 7.30 -0.39 8.54
C MET A 161 6.35 -1.42 7.91
N GLU A 162 5.08 -1.32 8.28
CA GLU A 162 3.97 -2.12 7.83
C GLU A 162 3.73 -1.91 6.31
N ASP A 163 3.70 -0.68 5.81
CA ASP A 163 3.58 -0.36 4.37
C ASP A 163 4.69 -1.05 3.54
N ILE A 164 5.93 -1.03 4.07
CA ILE A 164 7.08 -1.69 3.44
C ILE A 164 6.90 -3.23 3.39
N LEU A 165 6.30 -3.82 4.42
CA LEU A 165 6.09 -5.26 4.48
C LEU A 165 4.92 -5.69 3.57
N GLU A 166 3.87 -4.88 3.49
CA GLU A 166 2.74 -5.08 2.58
C GLU A 166 3.20 -5.11 1.11
N GLU A 167 4.08 -4.18 0.73
CA GLU A 167 4.69 -4.17 -0.61
C GLU A 167 5.49 -5.44 -0.96
N ILE A 168 6.01 -6.12 0.06
CA ILE A 168 6.73 -7.38 -0.11
C ILE A 168 5.74 -8.55 -0.13
N MET A 169 4.83 -8.58 0.84
CA MET A 169 3.98 -9.73 1.12
C MET A 169 2.67 -9.74 0.30
N GLY A 170 2.35 -8.65 -0.40
CA GLY A 170 1.01 -8.43 -0.95
C GLY A 170 -0.01 -8.12 0.14
N ASN A 171 -1.29 -8.15 -0.20
CA ASN A 171 -2.37 -8.01 0.78
C ASN A 171 -2.27 -9.15 1.82
N ILE A 172 -1.74 -8.85 3.00
CA ILE A 172 -1.77 -9.77 4.12
C ILE A 172 -3.18 -9.69 4.69
N LEU A 173 -4.01 -10.67 4.33
CA LEU A 173 -5.33 -10.85 4.91
C LEU A 173 -5.18 -10.99 6.43
N ASP A 174 -5.71 -10.05 7.20
CA ASP A 174 -5.78 -10.17 8.66
C ASP A 174 -6.91 -11.13 9.05
N GLU A 175 -6.95 -11.54 10.33
CA GLU A 175 -7.97 -12.47 10.87
C GLU A 175 -9.42 -11.97 10.75
N TYR A 176 -9.63 -10.73 10.29
CA TYR A 176 -10.93 -10.10 10.04
C TYR A 176 -11.21 -9.84 8.56
N ASP A 177 -10.28 -10.13 7.66
CA ASP A 177 -10.50 -9.92 6.22
C ASP A 177 -11.28 -11.11 5.64
N GLU A 178 -12.42 -10.82 5.01
CA GLU A 178 -13.13 -11.81 4.20
C GLU A 178 -12.27 -12.08 2.95
N GLU A 179 -11.98 -13.35 2.63
CA GLU A 179 -11.35 -13.77 1.38
C GLU A 179 -12.17 -13.23 0.18
N GLU A 180 -11.82 -12.05 -0.33
CA GLU A 180 -12.28 -11.64 -1.66
C GLU A 180 -11.19 -12.02 -2.66
N GLU A 181 -11.31 -13.22 -3.25
CA GLU A 181 -10.59 -13.55 -4.47
C GLU A 181 -10.85 -12.44 -5.50
N THR A 182 -9.81 -11.66 -5.81
CA THR A 182 -9.92 -10.50 -6.71
C THR A 182 -10.15 -10.91 -8.15
N ILE A 183 -9.88 -12.17 -8.52
CA ILE A 183 -10.14 -12.72 -9.86
C ILE A 183 -10.69 -14.15 -9.74
N ILE A 184 -11.96 -14.33 -10.08
CA ILE A 184 -12.69 -15.59 -9.93
C ILE A 184 -13.05 -16.15 -11.31
N ARG A 185 -12.59 -17.37 -11.62
CA ARG A 185 -13.06 -18.13 -12.80
C ARG A 185 -14.45 -18.70 -12.53
N GLN A 186 -15.40 -18.37 -13.41
CA GLN A 186 -16.76 -18.86 -13.37
C GLN A 186 -16.88 -20.22 -14.05
N ALA A 187 -17.92 -20.98 -13.69
CA ALA A 187 -18.17 -22.32 -14.23
C ALA A 187 -18.50 -22.30 -15.75
N ASP A 188 -18.94 -21.16 -16.29
CA ASP A 188 -19.22 -20.96 -17.71
C ASP A 188 -17.96 -20.58 -18.52
N GLY A 189 -16.80 -20.47 -17.87
CA GLY A 189 -15.53 -20.09 -18.50
C GLY A 189 -15.31 -18.57 -18.57
N SER A 190 -16.26 -17.76 -18.11
CA SER A 190 -16.04 -16.33 -17.89
C SER A 190 -15.19 -16.09 -16.63
N VAL A 191 -14.65 -14.88 -16.50
CA VAL A 191 -13.90 -14.44 -15.32
C VAL A 191 -14.65 -13.27 -14.70
N THR A 192 -14.76 -13.22 -13.39
CA THR A 192 -15.21 -12.04 -12.65
C THR A 192 -14.02 -11.48 -11.89
N ALA A 193 -13.66 -10.24 -12.13
CA ALA A 193 -12.54 -9.59 -11.49
C ALA A 193 -12.99 -8.33 -10.74
N SER A 194 -12.32 -8.04 -9.63
CA SER A 194 -12.36 -6.74 -8.96
C SER A 194 -11.75 -5.69 -9.88
N GLY A 195 -12.28 -4.48 -9.88
CA GLY A 195 -11.62 -3.38 -10.58
C GLY A 195 -10.27 -2.99 -9.95
N PHE A 196 -10.01 -3.42 -8.73
CA PHE A 196 -8.71 -3.25 -8.07
C PHE A 196 -7.76 -4.43 -8.29
N ALA A 197 -8.17 -5.44 -9.08
CA ALA A 197 -7.27 -6.52 -9.45
C ALA A 197 -6.06 -5.98 -10.20
N ASP A 198 -4.89 -6.53 -9.89
CA ASP A 198 -3.63 -6.27 -10.58
C ASP A 198 -3.77 -6.66 -12.06
N LEU A 199 -3.33 -5.76 -12.94
CA LEU A 199 -3.50 -5.93 -14.37
C LEU A 199 -2.56 -7.00 -14.95
N GLU A 200 -1.36 -7.17 -14.40
CA GLU A 200 -0.40 -8.21 -14.78
C GLU A 200 -0.93 -9.61 -14.41
N ASP A 201 -1.54 -9.77 -13.24
CA ASP A 201 -2.16 -11.03 -12.83
C ASP A 201 -3.30 -11.44 -13.78
N LEU A 202 -4.08 -10.45 -14.21
CA LEU A 202 -5.15 -10.66 -15.16
C LEU A 202 -4.62 -11.00 -16.56
N GLU A 203 -3.55 -10.35 -17.01
CA GLU A 203 -2.82 -10.71 -18.24
C GLU A 203 -2.35 -12.17 -18.21
N ASP A 204 -1.67 -12.57 -17.14
CA ASP A 204 -1.15 -13.93 -16.95
C ASP A 204 -2.29 -14.96 -16.94
N MET A 205 -3.41 -14.64 -16.30
CA MET A 205 -4.58 -15.53 -16.24
C MET A 205 -5.25 -15.71 -17.61
N LEU A 206 -5.41 -14.62 -18.35
CA LEU A 206 -6.13 -14.61 -19.63
C LEU A 206 -5.20 -15.00 -20.80
N GLY A 207 -3.88 -14.89 -20.64
CA GLY A 207 -2.88 -15.12 -21.67
C GLY A 207 -2.89 -14.05 -22.76
N ILE A 208 -3.13 -12.79 -22.38
CA ILE A 208 -3.16 -11.61 -23.27
C ILE A 208 -2.19 -10.54 -22.78
N SER A 209 -1.89 -9.56 -23.62
CA SER A 209 -1.13 -8.37 -23.23
C SER A 209 -2.09 -7.17 -23.15
N LEU A 210 -2.28 -6.64 -21.95
CA LEU A 210 -2.92 -5.39 -21.59
C LEU A 210 -1.84 -4.30 -21.48
N ASP A 211 -2.22 -3.03 -21.54
CA ASP A 211 -1.27 -1.91 -21.50
C ASP A 211 -0.72 -1.66 -20.06
N THR A 212 -0.05 -2.65 -19.47
CA THR A 212 0.47 -2.64 -18.08
C THR A 212 1.59 -1.62 -17.84
N GLU A 213 2.18 -1.04 -18.89
CA GLU A 213 3.12 0.08 -18.75
C GLU A 213 2.41 1.39 -18.36
N GLU A 214 1.13 1.55 -18.68
CA GLU A 214 0.34 2.76 -18.41
C GLU A 214 -0.61 2.59 -17.21
N TYR A 215 -1.02 1.36 -16.91
CA TYR A 215 -2.05 1.08 -15.91
C TYR A 215 -1.66 -0.08 -15.00
N GLU A 216 -1.83 0.10 -13.69
CA GLU A 216 -1.52 -0.92 -12.68
C GLU A 216 -2.74 -1.82 -12.37
N THR A 217 -3.96 -1.29 -12.50
CA THR A 217 -5.20 -1.98 -12.10
C THR A 217 -6.20 -2.09 -13.24
N LEU A 218 -7.12 -3.07 -13.15
CA LEU A 218 -8.21 -3.22 -14.12
C LEU A 218 -9.11 -1.97 -14.23
N ASN A 219 -9.38 -1.27 -13.13
CA ASN A 219 -10.11 -0.01 -13.12
C ASN A 219 -9.35 1.08 -13.87
N GLY A 220 -8.04 1.21 -13.63
CA GLY A 220 -7.18 2.15 -14.35
C GLY A 220 -7.22 1.91 -15.85
N PHE A 221 -7.02 0.65 -16.26
CA PHE A 221 -7.08 0.24 -17.66
C PHE A 221 -8.43 0.57 -18.30
N LEU A 222 -9.54 0.13 -17.70
CA LEU A 222 -10.87 0.33 -18.31
C LEU A 222 -11.29 1.80 -18.35
N THR A 223 -10.97 2.59 -17.32
CA THR A 223 -11.28 4.03 -17.34
C THR A 223 -10.41 4.78 -18.35
N GLY A 224 -9.16 4.35 -18.56
CA GLY A 224 -8.30 4.82 -19.66
C GLY A 224 -8.89 4.50 -21.03
N GLN A 225 -9.34 3.26 -21.26
CA GLN A 225 -9.98 2.85 -22.51
C GLN A 225 -11.32 3.59 -22.76
N LEU A 226 -12.05 3.94 -21.71
CA LEU A 226 -13.30 4.68 -21.78
C LEU A 226 -13.11 6.21 -21.87
N ASP A 227 -11.89 6.72 -21.64
CA ASP A 227 -11.54 8.14 -21.49
C ASP A 227 -12.42 8.88 -20.45
N ARG A 228 -12.94 8.14 -19.46
CA ARG A 228 -13.71 8.64 -18.31
C ARG A 228 -14.02 7.52 -17.30
N ILE A 229 -14.47 7.94 -16.13
CA ILE A 229 -15.07 7.06 -15.14
C ILE A 229 -16.56 6.85 -15.52
N PRO A 230 -17.04 5.61 -15.66
CA PRO A 230 -18.44 5.32 -15.92
C PRO A 230 -19.35 5.68 -14.74
N GLY A 231 -20.63 5.97 -15.00
CA GLY A 231 -21.62 6.20 -13.94
C GLY A 231 -22.13 4.90 -13.29
N GLU A 232 -22.69 4.99 -12.08
CA GLU A 232 -23.22 3.81 -11.33
C GLU A 232 -24.29 3.01 -12.11
N ASP A 233 -25.15 3.70 -12.86
CA ASP A 233 -26.21 3.09 -13.67
C ASP A 233 -25.78 2.84 -15.13
N GLU A 234 -24.50 3.00 -15.44
CA GLU A 234 -24.01 2.92 -16.80
C GLU A 234 -23.55 1.51 -17.17
N HIS A 235 -24.11 0.96 -18.25
CA HIS A 235 -23.63 -0.29 -18.83
C HIS A 235 -22.48 -0.03 -19.78
N CYS A 236 -21.25 -0.29 -19.31
CA CYS A 236 -20.04 -0.14 -20.10
C CYS A 236 -19.47 -1.49 -20.52
N VAL A 237 -19.06 -1.57 -21.78
CA VAL A 237 -18.40 -2.74 -22.35
C VAL A 237 -17.19 -2.27 -23.13
N VAL A 238 -16.03 -2.87 -22.87
CA VAL A 238 -14.77 -2.66 -23.60
C VAL A 238 -14.38 -3.99 -24.24
N GLU A 239 -14.00 -3.97 -25.52
CA GLU A 239 -13.44 -5.14 -26.19
C GLU A 239 -11.95 -4.89 -26.48
N PHE A 240 -11.09 -5.81 -26.05
CA PHE A 240 -9.65 -5.68 -26.15
C PHE A 240 -8.99 -7.07 -26.26
N GLU A 241 -8.05 -7.24 -27.19
CA GLU A 241 -7.28 -8.48 -27.40
C GLU A 241 -8.11 -9.78 -27.40
N GLY A 242 -9.32 -9.75 -27.98
CA GLY A 242 -10.20 -10.92 -28.07
C GLY A 242 -10.96 -11.26 -26.79
N TYR A 243 -11.05 -10.31 -25.85
CA TYR A 243 -11.85 -10.39 -24.64
C TYR A 243 -12.83 -9.21 -24.56
N ARG A 244 -13.99 -9.48 -23.97
CA ARG A 244 -15.02 -8.51 -23.64
C ARG A 244 -15.03 -8.28 -22.14
N PHE A 245 -14.79 -7.05 -21.73
CA PHE A 245 -14.84 -6.57 -20.36
C PHE A 245 -16.16 -5.82 -20.14
N THR A 246 -17.06 -6.42 -19.38
CA THR A 246 -18.37 -5.85 -19.04
C THR A 246 -18.34 -5.35 -17.61
N VAL A 247 -18.50 -4.04 -17.41
CA VAL A 247 -18.58 -3.45 -16.06
C VAL A 247 -19.89 -3.91 -15.41
N LEU A 248 -19.78 -4.57 -14.26
CA LEU A 248 -20.92 -5.06 -13.48
C LEU A 248 -21.34 -4.09 -12.39
N LYS A 249 -20.37 -3.47 -11.71
CA LYS A 249 -20.60 -2.54 -10.62
C LYS A 249 -19.60 -1.40 -10.69
N VAL A 250 -20.11 -0.19 -10.54
CA VAL A 250 -19.33 1.02 -10.26
C VAL A 250 -19.82 1.55 -8.91
N ASP A 251 -18.90 1.97 -8.06
CA ASP A 251 -19.19 2.54 -6.74
C ASP A 251 -18.05 3.48 -6.35
N ASN A 252 -18.35 4.55 -5.63
CA ASN A 252 -17.38 5.56 -5.20
C ASN A 252 -16.47 6.09 -6.34
N ASN A 253 -17.04 6.32 -7.53
CA ASN A 253 -16.30 6.73 -8.73
C ASN A 253 -15.19 5.75 -9.17
N ALA A 254 -15.32 4.47 -8.87
CA ALA A 254 -14.41 3.42 -9.34
C ALA A 254 -15.19 2.21 -9.85
N ILE A 255 -14.67 1.56 -10.89
CA ILE A 255 -15.16 0.25 -11.33
C ILE A 255 -14.82 -0.75 -10.21
N GLN A 256 -15.83 -1.42 -9.69
CA GLN A 256 -15.70 -2.37 -8.57
C GLN A 256 -15.61 -3.80 -9.06
N SER A 257 -16.40 -4.16 -10.08
CA SER A 257 -16.47 -5.54 -10.57
C SER A 257 -16.70 -5.57 -12.07
N VAL A 258 -16.00 -6.50 -12.73
CA VAL A 258 -15.98 -6.66 -14.19
C VAL A 258 -16.16 -8.14 -14.53
N ARG A 259 -17.07 -8.44 -15.46
CA ARG A 259 -17.18 -9.74 -16.11
C ARG A 259 -16.36 -9.74 -17.39
N ILE A 260 -15.49 -10.71 -17.53
CA ILE A 260 -14.55 -10.83 -18.65
C ILE A 260 -14.84 -12.13 -19.38
N GLU A 261 -15.08 -12.03 -20.67
CA GLU A 261 -15.47 -13.15 -21.51
C GLU A 261 -14.61 -13.18 -22.77
N LYS A 262 -14.12 -14.35 -23.14
CA LYS A 262 -13.46 -14.49 -24.43
C LYS A 262 -14.48 -14.24 -25.53
N THR A 263 -14.20 -13.33 -26.44
CA THR A 263 -15.04 -13.16 -27.63
C THR A 263 -14.72 -14.30 -28.58
N ASP A 264 -15.70 -15.14 -28.89
CA ASP A 264 -15.58 -16.10 -29.98
C ASP A 264 -15.35 -15.33 -31.28
N GLY A 265 -14.12 -15.35 -31.79
CA GLY A 265 -13.82 -14.91 -33.14
C GLY A 265 -14.44 -15.89 -34.14
N GLU A 266 -15.18 -15.37 -35.12
CA GLU A 266 -15.43 -16.08 -36.39
C GLU A 266 -14.11 -16.34 -37.14
#